data_AF-A0A536AIT1-F1
#
_entry.id   AF-A0A536AIT1-F1
#
_cell.length_a   1.000
_cell.length_b   1.000
_cell.length_c   1.000
_cell.angle_alpha   90.00
_cell.angle_beta   90.00
_cell.angle_gamma   90.00
#
_symmetry.space_group_name_H-M   'P 1'
#
loop_
_entity.id
_entity.type
_entity.pdbx_description
1 polymer ?
#
loop_
_entity_poly.entity_id
_entity_poly.type
_entity_poly.pdbx_seq_one_letter_code
_entity_poly.pdbx_strand_id
1 'polypeptide(L)'
;FLPRQDEVFPDREHFGRIFYNQARLSSLAIPQIALVMGSSTAGGAYVPAMSDETVIVKGQGTIFIGGPPLVKAATGADVSAEDLGGADLHTRVSGVA
;
A
#
# COMPACT_ATOMS: atom_id res chain seq x y z
N PHE A 1 8.59 -17.33 0.15
CA PHE A 1 7.78 -18.21 -0.71
C PHE A 1 6.31 -17.89 -0.47
N LEU A 2 5.54 -17.64 -1.53
CA LEU A 2 4.09 -17.35 -1.46
C LEU A 2 3.34 -18.50 -2.17
N PRO A 3 2.74 -19.45 -1.45
CA PRO A 3 2.37 -20.76 -2.00
C PRO A 3 1.24 -20.76 -3.04
N ARG A 4 0.42 -19.70 -3.11
CA ARG A 4 -0.76 -19.62 -4.01
C ARG A 4 -0.81 -18.30 -4.78
N GLN A 5 0.36 -17.73 -5.07
CA GLN A 5 0.44 -16.41 -5.72
C GLN A 5 -0.18 -16.39 -7.13
N ASP A 6 -0.14 -17.52 -7.83
CA ASP A 6 -0.72 -17.74 -9.16
C ASP A 6 -2.24 -17.71 -9.15
N GLU A 7 -2.88 -18.07 -8.04
CA GLU A 7 -4.33 -17.99 -7.84
C GLU A 7 -4.77 -16.60 -7.33
N VAL A 8 -3.84 -15.70 -7.03
CA VAL A 8 -4.13 -14.42 -6.37
C VAL A 8 -3.66 -13.21 -7.17
N PHE A 9 -2.65 -13.33 -8.02
CA PHE A 9 -2.00 -12.19 -8.68
C PHE A 9 -2.34 -11.98 -10.17
N PRO A 10 -2.24 -13.00 -11.05
CA PRO A 10 -2.07 -12.73 -12.48
C PRO A 10 -3.35 -12.49 -13.30
N ASP A 11 -4.50 -13.03 -12.91
CA ASP A 11 -5.69 -13.05 -13.77
C ASP A 11 -6.54 -11.77 -13.68
N ARG A 12 -7.49 -11.60 -14.60
CA ARG A 12 -8.34 -10.42 -14.73
C ARG A 12 -9.09 -10.05 -13.45
N GLU A 13 -9.55 -11.04 -12.68
CA GLU A 13 -10.30 -10.83 -11.43
C GLU A 13 -9.43 -11.03 -10.18
N HIS A 14 -8.10 -11.05 -10.33
CA HIS A 14 -7.15 -11.20 -9.23
C HIS A 14 -6.82 -9.85 -8.57
N PHE A 15 -5.78 -9.81 -7.74
CA PHE A 15 -5.46 -8.69 -6.85
C PHE A 15 -5.45 -7.31 -7.53
N GLY A 16 -4.95 -7.21 -8.76
CA GLY A 16 -4.94 -5.95 -9.52
C GLY A 16 -6.33 -5.38 -9.85
N ARG A 17 -7.37 -6.22 -9.85
CA ARG A 17 -8.76 -5.82 -10.10
C ARG A 17 -9.29 -4.85 -9.06
N ILE A 18 -8.76 -4.91 -7.82
CA ILE A 18 -9.10 -3.98 -6.74
C ILE A 18 -8.83 -2.54 -7.16
N PHE A 19 -7.64 -2.27 -7.68
CA PHE A 19 -7.20 -0.92 -8.09
C PHE A 19 -7.92 -0.42 -9.33
N TYR A 20 -8.17 -1.32 -10.29
CA TYR A 20 -9.01 -1.02 -11.45
C TYR A 20 -10.41 -0.56 -10.99
N ASN A 21 -11.02 -1.27 -10.04
CA ASN A 21 -12.34 -0.93 -9.53
C ASN A 21 -12.32 0.38 -8.74
N GLN A 22 -11.34 0.59 -7.85
CA GLN A 22 -11.19 1.84 -7.09
C GLN A 22 -11.16 3.07 -8.02
N ALA A 23 -10.29 3.05 -9.02
CA ALA A 23 -10.17 4.15 -9.99
C ALA A 23 -11.48 4.38 -10.77
N ARG A 24 -12.16 3.31 -11.18
CA ARG A 24 -13.45 3.41 -11.88
C ARG A 24 -14.55 3.97 -10.99
N LEU A 25 -14.64 3.53 -9.74
CA LEU A 25 -15.64 4.03 -8.78
C LEU A 25 -15.40 5.51 -8.46
N SER A 26 -14.16 5.90 -8.17
CA SER A 26 -13.79 7.31 -7.97
C SER A 26 -14.16 8.16 -9.20
N SER A 27 -13.91 7.67 -10.43
CA SER A 27 -14.30 8.38 -11.66
C SER A 27 -15.81 8.59 -11.84
N LEU A 28 -16.63 7.80 -11.15
CA LEU A 28 -18.08 7.92 -11.10
C LEU A 28 -18.56 8.77 -9.90
N ALA A 29 -17.65 9.50 -9.26
CA ALA A 29 -17.88 10.25 -8.02
C ALA A 29 -18.39 9.39 -6.86
N ILE A 30 -17.98 8.11 -6.80
CA ILE A 30 -18.22 7.23 -5.66
C ILE A 30 -16.97 7.27 -4.78
N PRO A 31 -17.02 7.92 -3.60
CA PRO A 31 -15.83 8.15 -2.78
C PRO A 31 -15.13 6.85 -2.37
N GLN A 32 -13.81 6.82 -2.56
CA GLN A 32 -12.92 5.75 -2.11
C GLN A 32 -12.12 6.26 -0.91
N ILE A 33 -12.28 5.64 0.26
CA ILE A 33 -11.61 6.07 1.50
C ILE A 33 -10.85 4.89 2.08
N ALA A 34 -9.57 5.08 2.42
CA ALA A 34 -8.73 4.07 3.05
C ALA A 34 -8.34 4.43 4.49
N LEU A 35 -8.36 3.42 5.37
CA LEU A 35 -7.90 3.53 6.76
C LEU A 35 -6.76 2.52 6.99
N VAL A 36 -5.53 3.01 7.01
CA VAL A 36 -4.32 2.20 7.19
C VAL A 36 -4.04 2.02 8.68
N MET A 37 -4.54 0.91 9.21
CA MET A 37 -4.41 0.50 10.61
C MET A 37 -3.37 -0.60 10.81
N GLY A 38 -2.46 -0.79 9.85
CA GLY A 38 -1.45 -1.84 9.88
C GLY A 38 -0.54 -1.78 8.67
N SER A 39 0.11 -2.89 8.34
CA SER A 39 1.02 -2.93 7.18
C SER A 39 0.28 -3.03 5.85
N SER A 40 0.65 -2.16 4.92
CA SER A 40 0.18 -2.12 3.54
C SER A 40 1.38 -2.19 2.60
N THR A 41 1.73 -3.41 2.19
CA THR A 41 2.97 -3.71 1.45
C THR A 41 2.72 -4.09 0.00
N ALA A 42 3.70 -3.80 -0.86
CA ALA A 42 3.70 -4.17 -2.27
C ALA A 42 2.45 -3.69 -3.00
N GLY A 43 1.72 -4.58 -3.67
CA GLY A 43 0.48 -4.20 -4.34
C GLY A 43 -0.54 -3.61 -3.36
N GLY A 44 -0.58 -4.04 -2.09
CA GLY A 44 -1.51 -3.51 -1.10
C GLY A 44 -1.36 -2.01 -0.86
N ALA A 45 -0.16 -1.46 -1.06
CA ALA A 45 0.12 -0.03 -0.94
C ALA A 45 -0.71 0.84 -1.90
N TYR A 46 -1.21 0.26 -3.00
CA TYR A 46 -2.10 0.99 -3.92
C TYR A 46 -3.49 1.23 -3.35
N VAL A 47 -3.97 0.43 -2.39
CA VAL A 47 -5.28 0.67 -1.75
C VAL A 47 -5.36 2.08 -1.14
N PRO A 48 -4.44 2.50 -0.23
CA PRO A 48 -4.43 3.88 0.25
C PRO A 48 -3.97 4.88 -0.81
N ALA A 49 -2.95 4.55 -1.62
CA ALA A 49 -2.43 5.51 -2.59
C ALA A 49 -3.42 5.87 -3.73
N MET A 50 -4.43 5.03 -3.98
CA MET A 50 -5.48 5.26 -4.99
C MET A 50 -6.86 5.59 -4.39
N SER A 51 -6.94 5.75 -3.07
CA SER A 51 -8.15 6.27 -2.43
C SER A 51 -8.19 7.79 -2.56
N ASP A 52 -9.40 8.35 -2.62
CA ASP A 52 -9.61 9.81 -2.68
C ASP A 52 -9.14 10.49 -1.39
N GLU A 53 -9.36 9.81 -0.25
CA GLU A 53 -8.79 10.18 1.04
C GLU A 53 -8.19 8.96 1.76
N THR A 54 -7.07 9.18 2.43
CA THR A 54 -6.37 8.15 3.20
C THR A 54 -6.08 8.65 4.61
N VAL A 55 -6.31 7.80 5.60
CA VAL A 55 -5.91 8.01 7.00
C VAL A 55 -4.96 6.91 7.40
N ILE A 56 -3.91 7.25 8.17
CA ILE A 56 -2.92 6.30 8.66
C ILE A 56 -2.71 6.45 10.17
N VAL A 57 -2.68 5.34 10.89
CA VAL A 57 -2.49 5.33 12.35
C VAL A 57 -0.99 5.45 12.67
N LYS A 58 -0.60 6.51 13.37
CA LYS A 58 0.78 6.73 13.78
C LYS A 58 1.30 5.63 14.71
N GLY A 59 2.53 5.15 14.43
CA GLY A 59 3.19 4.08 15.19
C GLY A 59 2.61 2.69 14.95
N GLN A 60 1.75 2.51 13.93
CA GLN A 60 1.11 1.23 13.62
C GLN A 60 0.94 1.02 12.11
N GLY A 61 0.42 2.02 11.41
CA GLY A 61 0.21 1.99 9.97
C GLY A 61 1.51 2.17 9.20
N THR A 62 1.73 1.33 8.19
CA THR A 62 2.88 1.45 7.27
C THR A 62 2.47 1.21 5.82
N ILE A 63 3.03 1.98 4.88
CA ILE A 63 2.77 1.86 3.43
C ILE A 63 4.10 1.79 2.69
N PHE A 64 4.30 0.80 1.81
CA PHE A 64 5.49 0.76 0.96
C PHE A 64 5.34 -0.22 -0.21
N ILE A 65 5.93 0.10 -1.36
CA ILE A 65 6.00 -0.83 -2.51
C ILE A 65 6.97 -1.99 -2.22
N GLY A 66 8.04 -1.73 -1.49
CA GLY A 66 8.98 -2.75 -1.03
C GLY A 66 9.25 -2.59 0.44
N GLY A 67 8.83 -3.56 1.25
CA GLY A 67 9.07 -3.52 2.69
C GLY A 67 10.54 -3.70 3.08
N PRO A 68 10.88 -3.52 4.36
CA PRO A 68 12.26 -3.60 4.84
C PRO A 68 13.03 -4.85 4.40
N PRO A 69 12.45 -6.07 4.40
CA PRO A 69 13.15 -7.25 3.93
C PRO A 69 13.56 -7.16 2.45
N LEU A 70 12.72 -6.55 1.60
CA LEU A 70 13.02 -6.38 0.17
C LEU A 70 14.08 -5.30 -0.05
N VAL A 71 14.01 -4.19 0.68
CA VAL A 71 15.04 -3.14 0.65
C VAL A 71 16.40 -3.71 1.06
N LYS A 72 16.44 -4.48 2.16
CA LYS A 72 17.66 -5.13 2.64
C LYS A 72 18.21 -6.13 1.61
N ALA A 73 17.36 -6.97 1.03
CA ALA A 73 17.78 -7.95 0.03
C ALA A 73 18.32 -7.30 -1.25
N ALA A 74 17.73 -6.19 -1.69
CA ALA A 74 18.10 -5.52 -2.93
C ALA A 74 19.30 -4.58 -2.80
N THR A 75 19.48 -3.94 -1.64
CA THR A 75 20.45 -2.83 -1.47
C THR A 75 21.45 -3.05 -0.33
N GLY A 76 21.20 -4.00 0.57
CA GLY A 76 21.97 -4.16 1.80
C GLY A 76 21.63 -3.17 2.92
N ALA A 77 20.77 -2.17 2.68
CA ALA A 77 20.38 -1.19 3.69
C ALA A 77 19.45 -1.78 4.76
N ASP A 78 19.73 -1.51 6.03
CA ASP A 78 18.82 -1.77 7.15
C ASP A 78 17.97 -0.52 7.41
N VAL A 79 16.64 -0.66 7.36
CA VAL A 79 15.68 0.41 7.61
C VAL A 79 14.49 -0.17 8.37
N SER A 80 13.93 0.59 9.31
CA SER A 80 12.73 0.14 10.03
C SER A 80 11.47 0.33 9.17
N ALA A 81 10.37 -0.35 9.50
CA ALA A 81 9.11 -0.16 8.78
C ALA A 81 8.54 1.25 8.95
N GLU A 82 8.70 1.85 10.14
CA GLU A 82 8.24 3.23 10.42
C GLU A 82 9.08 4.26 9.66
N ASP A 83 10.40 4.09 9.59
CA ASP A 83 11.27 5.01 8.85
C ASP A 83 11.06 4.89 7.33
N LEU A 84 10.77 3.68 6.85
CA LEU A 84 10.58 3.41 5.42
C LEU A 84 9.22 3.87 4.89
N GLY A 85 8.17 3.80 5.72
CA GLY A 85 6.79 3.97 5.27
C GLY A 85 5.78 4.23 6.37
N GLY A 86 6.20 4.79 7.50
CA GLY A 86 5.32 5.09 8.62
C GLY A 86 4.41 6.30 8.39
N ALA A 87 3.58 6.59 9.40
CA ALA A 87 2.59 7.66 9.31
C ALA A 87 3.22 9.05 9.16
N ASP A 88 4.29 9.34 9.90
CA ASP A 88 4.94 10.66 9.81
C ASP A 88 5.54 10.89 8.41
N LEU A 89 6.09 9.85 7.77
CA LEU A 89 6.61 9.97 6.41
C LEU A 89 5.49 10.26 5.41
N HIS A 90 4.39 9.53 5.49
CA HIS A 90 3.31 9.67 4.51
C HIS A 90 2.48 10.93 4.68
N THR A 91 2.29 11.40 5.92
CA THR A 91 1.49 12.61 6.22
C THR A 91 2.27 13.92 6.19
N ARG A 92 3.61 13.88 6.30
CA ARG A 92 4.44 15.10 6.38
C ARG A 92 5.40 15.29 5.21
N VAL A 93 5.74 14.22 4.50
CA VAL A 93 6.78 14.26 3.46
C VAL A 93 6.24 13.89 2.09
N SER A 94 5.67 12.68 1.96
CA SER A 94 5.28 12.18 0.63
C SER A 94 3.86 12.55 0.19
N GLY A 95 2.93 12.78 1.13
CA GLY A 95 1.52 13.07 0.83
C GLY A 95 0.71 11.87 0.34
N VAL A 96 1.17 10.64 0.62
CA VAL A 96 0.40 9.42 0.32
C VAL A 96 -0.78 9.24 1.30
N ALA A 97 -0.68 9.83 2.48
CA ALA A 97 -1.70 9.87 3.52
C ALA A 97 -1.76 11.27 4.14
#